data_AF-A0A418XW31-F1
#
_entry.id   AF-A0A418XW31-F1
#
_cell.length_a   1.000
_cell.length_b   1.000
_cell.length_c   1.000
_cell.angle_alpha   90.00
_cell.angle_beta   90.00
_cell.angle_gamma   90.00
#
_symmetry.space_group_name_H-M   'P 1'
#
loop_
_entity.id
_entity.type
_entity.pdbx_description
1 polymer ?
#
loop_
_entity_poly.entity_id
_entity_poly.type
_entity_poly.pdbx_seq_one_letter_code
_entity_poly.pdbx_strand_id
1 'polypeptide(L)' 'MVTMPSEAACDSELIGDLLVRGMQVMRINCAHDDCEAWSRMVQNLRQAESRLGRTCKASFDLAGPKLRTGPIEPGSGV' A
#
# COMPACT_ATOMS: atom_id res chain seq x y z
N MET A 1 -11.77 2.73 3.07
CA MET A 1 -10.39 2.89 2.56
C MET A 1 -9.52 1.89 3.28
N VAL A 2 -8.63 1.20 2.57
CA VAL A 2 -7.70 0.20 3.17
C VAL A 2 -6.29 0.56 2.73
N THR A 3 -5.32 0.52 3.65
CA THR A 3 -3.90 0.72 3.33
C THR A 3 -3.28 -0.60 2.90
N MET A 4 -2.66 -0.63 1.74
CA MET A 4 -2.02 -1.84 1.23
C MET A 4 -0.73 -2.14 2.00
N PRO A 5 -0.53 -3.39 2.43
CA PRO A 5 0.77 -3.87 2.86
C PRO A 5 1.64 -4.21 1.63
N SER A 6 2.95 -4.35 1.81
CA SER A 6 3.91 -4.61 0.71
C SER A 6 3.56 -5.88 -0.08
N GLU A 7 3.01 -6.90 0.59
CA GLU A 7 2.61 -8.17 -0.04
C GLU A 7 1.53 -8.00 -1.11
N ALA A 8 0.73 -6.92 -1.07
CA ALA A 8 -0.28 -6.64 -2.10
C ALA A 8 0.31 -6.41 -3.51
N ALA A 9 1.62 -6.17 -3.60
CA ALA A 9 2.33 -6.12 -4.88
C ALA A 9 2.54 -7.52 -5.51
N CYS A 10 2.53 -8.57 -4.70
CA CYS A 10 2.82 -9.95 -5.12
C CYS A 10 1.64 -10.91 -4.96
N ASP A 11 0.73 -10.63 -4.02
CA ASP A 11 -0.50 -11.39 -3.78
C ASP A 11 -1.70 -10.63 -4.35
N SER A 12 -2.12 -11.06 -5.55
CA SER A 12 -3.29 -10.50 -6.23
C SER A 12 -4.63 -10.94 -5.62
N GLU A 13 -4.66 -12.05 -4.87
CA GLU A 13 -5.90 -12.56 -4.24
C GLU A 13 -6.32 -11.65 -3.09
N LEU A 14 -5.35 -11.15 -2.31
CA LEU A 14 -5.58 -10.19 -1.23
C LEU A 14 -6.44 -8.99 -1.69
N ILE A 15 -6.11 -8.38 -2.82
CA ILE A 15 -6.85 -7.23 -3.34
C ILE A 15 -8.27 -7.63 -3.78
N GLY A 16 -8.41 -8.80 -4.42
CA GLY A 16 -9.71 -9.34 -4.81
C GLY A 16 -10.64 -9.54 -3.62
N ASP A 17 -10.15 -10.17 -2.55
CA ASP A 17 -10.89 -10.41 -1.32
C ASP A 17 -11.34 -9.12 -0.66
N LEU A 18 -10.46 -8.11 -0.63
CA LEU A 18 -10.78 -6.79 -0.10
C LEU A 18 -11.86 -6.09 -0.93
N LEU A 19 -11.85 -6.22 -2.27
CA LEU A 19 -12.91 -5.68 -3.14
C LEU A 19 -14.26 -6.38 -2.90
N VAL A 20 -14.27 -7.71 -2.76
CA VAL A 20 -15.49 -8.47 -2.44
C VAL A 20 -16.07 -8.01 -1.10
N ARG A 21 -15.20 -7.78 -0.11
CA ARG A 21 -15.55 -7.28 1.23
C ARG A 21 -15.89 -5.78 1.28
N GLY A 22 -15.87 -5.08 0.14
CA GLY A 22 -16.35 -3.70 0.04
C GLY A 22 -15.29 -2.61 0.15
N MET A 23 -14.01 -2.91 -0.11
CA MET A 23 -12.99 -1.87 -0.27
C MET A 23 -13.35 -0.96 -1.45
N GLN A 24 -13.55 0.34 -1.17
CA GLN A 24 -13.84 1.36 -2.18
C GLN A 24 -12.64 2.27 -2.53
N VAL A 25 -11.62 2.30 -1.66
CA VAL A 25 -10.39 3.05 -1.88
C VAL A 25 -9.20 2.24 -1.39
N MET A 26 -8.27 1.98 -2.30
CA MET A 26 -6.96 1.38 -2.04
C MET A 26 -5.95 2.51 -1.80
N ARG A 27 -5.45 2.63 -0.57
CA ARG A 27 -4.42 3.60 -0.20
C ARG A 27 -3.04 2.95 -0.31
N ILE A 28 -2.16 3.57 -1.10
CA ILE A 28 -0.73 3.25 -1.18
C ILE A 28 0.01 4.30 -0.36
N ASN A 29 0.73 3.87 0.68
CA ASN A 29 1.52 4.76 1.52
C ASN A 29 2.93 4.88 0.94
N CYS A 30 3.21 5.98 0.24
CA CYS A 30 4.50 6.22 -0.43
C CYS A 30 5.65 6.53 0.53
N ALA A 31 5.43 6.46 1.85
CA ALA A 31 6.52 6.44 2.83
C ALA A 31 7.22 5.06 2.91
N HIS A 32 6.66 4.04 2.27
CA HIS A 32 7.16 2.68 2.21
C HIS A 32 7.14 2.17 0.77
N ASP A 33 7.93 1.13 0.52
CA ASP A 33 8.12 0.51 -0.80
C ASP A 33 8.61 1.49 -1.88
N ASP A 34 8.46 1.10 -3.14
CA ASP A 34 8.95 1.82 -4.31
C ASP A 34 7.92 1.88 -5.45
N CYS A 35 8.27 2.63 -6.50
CA CYS A 35 7.42 2.82 -7.68
C CYS A 35 7.03 1.50 -8.36
N GLU A 36 7.89 0.48 -8.31
CA GLU A 36 7.61 -0.81 -8.94
C GLU A 36 6.54 -1.56 -8.15
N ALA A 37 6.70 -1.64 -6.83
CA ALA A 37 5.72 -2.25 -5.94
C ALA A 37 4.35 -1.56 -6.06
N TRP A 38 4.32 -0.22 -6.03
CA TRP A 38 3.06 0.52 -6.17
C TRP A 38 2.38 0.29 -7.53
N SER A 39 3.17 0.21 -8.59
CA SER A 39 2.66 -0.09 -9.94
C SER A 39 2.03 -1.48 -10.00
N ARG A 40 2.67 -2.49 -9.39
CA ARG A 40 2.13 -3.85 -9.28
C ARG A 40 0.83 -3.88 -8.47
N MET A 41 0.75 -3.15 -7.35
CA MET A 41 -0.50 -3.04 -6.57
C MET A 41 -1.65 -2.45 -7.41
N VAL A 42 -1.38 -1.41 -8.20
CA VAL A 42 -2.38 -0.82 -9.11
C VAL A 42 -2.77 -1.80 -10.21
N GLN A 43 -1.81 -2.54 -10.79
CA GLN A 43 -2.11 -3.57 -11.79
C GLN A 43 -3.00 -4.68 -11.23
N ASN A 44 -2.68 -5.19 -10.03
CA ASN A 44 -3.48 -6.19 -9.33
C ASN A 44 -4.90 -5.67 -9.05
N LEU A 45 -5.03 -4.40 -8.64
CA LEU A 45 -6.34 -3.75 -8.48
C LEU A 45 -7.15 -3.76 -9.78
N ARG A 46 -6.56 -3.31 -10.90
CA ARG A 46 -7.26 -3.24 -12.20
C ARG A 46 -7.67 -4.61 -12.72
N GLN A 47 -6.84 -5.63 -12.52
CA GLN A 47 -7.17 -7.01 -12.87
C GLN A 47 -8.34 -7.53 -12.01
N ALA A 48 -8.32 -7.27 -10.71
CA ALA A 48 -9.39 -7.67 -9.80
C ALA A 48 -10.71 -6.95 -10.10
N GLU A 49 -10.69 -5.66 -10.40
CA GLU A 49 -11.87 -4.91 -10.86
C GLU A 49 -12.47 -5.51 -12.13
N SER A 50 -11.64 -5.81 -13.14
CA SER A 50 -12.09 -6.44 -14.38
C SER A 50 -12.69 -7.82 -14.15
N ARG A 51 -12.11 -8.63 -13.25
CA ARG A 51 -12.60 -9.98 -12.93
C ARG A 51 -13.91 -9.96 -12.15
N LEU A 52 -14.08 -9.00 -11.23
CA LEU A 52 -15.18 -8.98 -10.26
C LEU A 52 -16.32 -8.02 -10.64
N GLY A 53 -16.16 -7.19 -11.66
CA GLY A 53 -17.13 -6.18 -12.04
C GLY A 53 -17.35 -5.10 -10.97
N ARG A 54 -16.32 -4.82 -10.17
CA ARG A 54 -16.34 -3.84 -9.07
C ARG A 54 -15.37 -2.70 -9.36
N THR A 55 -15.57 -1.57 -8.69
CA THR A 55 -14.70 -0.40 -8.84
C THR A 55 -14.13 0.04 -7.49
N CYS A 56 -12.91 0.58 -7.52
CA CYS A 56 -12.17 1.05 -6.37
C CYS A 56 -11.15 2.11 -6.79
N LYS A 57 -11.12 3.22 -6.04
CA LYS A 57 -10.18 4.31 -6.30
C LYS A 57 -8.81 3.95 -5.76
N ALA A 58 -7.75 4.29 -6.49
CA ALA A 58 -6.39 4.27 -5.96
C ALA A 58 -6.04 5.65 -5.41
N SER A 59 -5.49 5.72 -4.21
CA SER A 59 -5.02 6.94 -3.56
C SER A 59 -3.56 6.77 -3.18
N PHE A 60 -2.70 7.65 -3.70
CA PHE A 60 -1.29 7.72 -3.37
C PHE A 60 -1.11 8.74 -2.25
N ASP A 61 -0.68 8.28 -1.08
CA ASP A 61 -0.40 9.12 0.07
C ASP A 61 1.10 9.40 0.16
N LEU A 62 1.48 10.62 -0.21
CA LEU A 62 2.87 11.04 -0.24
C LEU A 62 3.43 11.13 1.19
N ALA A 63 4.67 10.66 1.37
CA ALA A 63 5.32 10.69 2.68
C ALA A 63 5.39 12.09 3.30
N GLY A 64 5.56 13.11 2.46
CA GLY A 64 5.77 14.50 2.88
C GLY A 64 7.12 14.74 3.58
N PRO A 65 7.45 16.00 3.90
CA PRO A 65 8.62 16.34 4.72
C PRO A 65 8.53 15.71 6.11
N LYS A 66 9.62 15.12 6.60
CA LYS A 66 9.67 14.49 7.92
C LYS A 66 10.96 14.87 8.66
N LEU A 67 10.83 15.66 9.73
CA LEU A 67 11.93 15.83 10.68
C LEU A 67 12.21 14.49 11.37
N ARG A 68 13.50 14.14 11.47
CA ARG A 68 14.00 12.91 12.07
C ARG A 68 15.19 13.27 12.96
N THR A 69 15.34 12.55 14.06
CA THR A 69 16.60 12.59 14.82
C THR A 69 17.68 11.86 14.03
N GLY A 70 18.94 12.24 14.25
CA GLY A 70 20.07 11.44 13.82
C GLY A 70 20.22 10.17 14.65
N PRO A 71 21.29 9.40 14.41
CA PRO A 71 21.72 8.33 15.30
C PRO A 71 21.81 8.83 16.75
N ILE A 72 21.36 8.00 17.69
CA ILE A 72 21.49 8.26 19.12
C ILE A 72 22.67 7.42 19.63
N GLU A 73 23.52 8.01 20.47
CA GLU A 73 24.57 7.24 21.14
C GLU A 73 23.95 6.12 21.98
N PRO A 74 24.48 4.88 21.93
CA PRO A 74 24.02 3.81 22.80
C PRO A 74 24.09 4.28 24.26
N GLY A 75 23.01 4.09 25.01
CA GLY A 75 23.04 4.36 26.44
C GLY A 75 24.11 3.50 27.10
N SER A 76 24.82 4.05 28.10
CA SER A 76 25.68 3.28 29.00
C SER A 76 24.83 2.31 29.81
N GLY A 77 24.42 1.21 29.19
CA GLY A 77 23.72 0.13 29.88
C GLY A 77 24.60 -0.41 30.99
N VAL A 78 24.09 -0.38 32.21
CA VAL A 78 24.54 -1.25 33.31
C VAL A 78 23.97 -2.65 33.11
#